data_AF-A0A931NSF5-F1
#
_entry.id   AF-A0A931NSF5-F1
#
_cell.length_a   1.000
_cell.length_b   1.000
_cell.length_c   1.000
_cell.angle_alpha   90.00
_cell.angle_beta   90.00
_cell.angle_gamma   90.00
#
_symmetry.space_group_name_H-M   'P 1'
#
loop_
_entity.id
_entity.type
_entity.pdbx_description
1 polymer ?
#
loop_
_entity_poly.entity_id
_entity_poly.type
_entity_poly.pdbx_seq_one_letter_code
_entity_poly.pdbx_strand_id
1 'polypeptide(L)'
;MESLYVFLAFVMGWLVAQALKLIFFIVKKRGKTTIRDVIYYAVKSGGMPSGHTASFMAMTMTIGYISGFNSVVFALAACNTLIIVYDATNVRYSVGEHGKLLNKIIDDKNKSEGTRLSKLRVVEGHTIAEVIAGFWIGIFIATLIKIVCL
;
A
#
# COMPACT_ATOMS: atom_id res chain seq x y z
N MET A 1 18.75 -11.10 16.55
CA MET A 1 17.41 -10.79 17.11
C MET A 1 16.87 -9.49 16.55
N GLU A 2 17.66 -8.42 16.53
CA GLU A 2 17.26 -7.10 15.98
C GLU A 2 16.72 -7.15 14.54
N SER A 3 17.41 -7.84 13.62
CA SER A 3 16.96 -8.02 12.24
C SER A 3 15.60 -8.72 12.12
N LEU A 4 15.30 -9.65 13.03
CA LEU A 4 13.99 -10.32 13.10
C LEU A 4 12.90 -9.33 13.53
N TYR A 5 13.17 -8.42 14.45
CA TYR A 5 12.21 -7.40 14.87
C TYR A 5 11.93 -6.37 13.79
N VAL A 6 12.96 -5.98 13.02
CA VAL A 6 12.78 -5.11 11.84
C VAL A 6 11.92 -5.79 10.78
N PHE A 7 12.19 -7.06 10.49
CA PHE A 7 11.37 -7.85 9.56
C PHE A 7 9.94 -8.05 10.07
N LEU A 8 9.77 -8.33 11.36
CA LEU A 8 8.47 -8.47 11.99
C LEU A 8 7.67 -7.17 11.90
N ALA A 9 8.29 -6.01 12.18
CA ALA A 9 7.64 -4.71 12.04
C ALA A 9 7.14 -4.47 10.61
N PHE A 10 7.94 -4.81 9.60
CA PHE A 10 7.55 -4.71 8.19
C PHE A 10 6.31 -5.57 7.88
N VAL A 11 6.35 -6.85 8.28
CA VAL A 11 5.26 -7.82 8.04
C VAL A 11 4.00 -7.41 8.79
N MET A 12 4.12 -7.00 10.05
CA MET A 12 2.97 -6.55 10.85
C MET A 12 2.35 -5.26 10.33
N GLY A 13 3.17 -4.30 9.88
CA GLY A 13 2.68 -3.09 9.21
C GLY A 13 1.88 -3.44 7.95
N TRP A 14 2.34 -4.41 7.17
CA TRP A 14 1.62 -4.89 5.99
C TRP A 14 0.30 -5.57 6.39
N LEU A 15 0.36 -6.53 7.31
CA LEU A 15 -0.79 -7.34 7.73
C LEU A 15 -1.90 -6.46 8.29
N VAL A 16 -1.57 -5.52 9.18
CA VAL A 16 -2.55 -4.61 9.78
C VAL A 16 -3.17 -3.69 8.72
N ALA A 17 -2.38 -3.18 7.79
CA ALA A 17 -2.92 -2.37 6.70
C ALA A 17 -3.88 -3.16 5.80
N GLN A 18 -3.58 -4.41 5.48
CA GLN A 18 -4.48 -5.27 4.68
C GLN A 18 -5.75 -5.65 5.43
N ALA A 19 -5.64 -5.96 6.72
CA ALA A 19 -6.79 -6.24 7.57
C ALA A 19 -7.72 -5.03 7.66
N LEU A 20 -7.17 -3.83 7.92
CA LEU A 20 -7.95 -2.59 7.96
C LEU A 20 -8.58 -2.27 6.61
N LYS A 21 -7.88 -2.51 5.50
CA LYS A 21 -8.42 -2.31 4.15
C LYS A 21 -9.64 -3.19 3.89
N LEU A 22 -9.59 -4.44 4.31
CA LEU A 22 -10.73 -5.34 4.20
C LEU A 22 -11.91 -4.86 5.05
N ILE A 23 -11.66 -4.39 6.28
CA ILE A 23 -12.69 -3.82 7.16
C ILE A 23 -13.33 -2.59 6.51
N PHE A 24 -12.53 -1.62 6.05
CA PHE A 24 -13.04 -0.43 5.37
C PHE A 24 -13.88 -0.77 4.14
N PHE A 25 -13.45 -1.76 3.36
CA PHE A 25 -14.20 -2.22 2.20
C PHE A 25 -15.58 -2.79 2.59
N ILE A 26 -15.63 -3.68 3.59
CA ILE A 26 -16.88 -4.29 4.06
C ILE A 26 -17.84 -3.22 4.59
N VAL A 27 -17.35 -2.29 5.42
CA VAL A 27 -18.15 -1.21 6.00
C VAL A 27 -18.71 -0.28 4.90
N LYS A 28 -17.89 0.07 3.90
CA LYS A 28 -18.29 0.99 2.83
C LYS A 28 -19.31 0.37 1.87
N LYS A 29 -19.27 -0.95 1.64
CA LYS A 29 -20.14 -1.63 0.65
C LYS A 29 -21.59 -1.81 1.11
N ARG A 30 -21.93 -1.61 2.41
CA ARG A 30 -23.30 -1.66 2.99
C ARG A 30 -24.25 -2.66 2.27
N GLY A 31 -23.84 -3.93 2.11
CA GLY A 31 -24.59 -4.93 1.32
C GLY A 31 -23.96 -6.33 1.33
N LYS A 32 -24.47 -7.26 0.50
CA LYS A 32 -23.97 -8.65 0.39
C LYS A 32 -22.58 -8.68 -0.26
N THR A 33 -21.54 -8.79 0.56
CA THR A 33 -20.16 -9.01 0.10
C THR A 33 -20.01 -10.47 -0.32
N THR A 34 -19.65 -10.74 -1.58
CA THR A 34 -19.38 -12.10 -2.04
C THR A 34 -17.93 -12.49 -1.71
N ILE A 35 -17.64 -13.77 -1.48
CA ILE A 35 -16.27 -14.27 -1.20
C ILE A 35 -15.28 -13.85 -2.31
N ARG A 36 -15.74 -13.81 -3.57
CA ARG A 36 -14.94 -13.30 -4.70
C ARG A 36 -14.55 -11.83 -4.56
N ASP A 37 -15.42 -10.98 -3.99
CA ASP A 37 -15.10 -9.57 -3.75
C ASP A 37 -14.04 -9.43 -2.65
N VAL A 38 -14.15 -10.22 -1.59
CA VAL A 38 -13.19 -10.23 -0.48
C VAL A 38 -11.80 -10.61 -0.99
N ILE A 39 -11.70 -11.69 -1.77
CA ILE A 39 -10.42 -12.13 -2.37
C ILE A 39 -9.90 -11.08 -3.34
N TYR A 40 -10.76 -10.50 -4.18
CA TYR A 40 -10.35 -9.46 -5.13
C TYR A 40 -9.77 -8.23 -4.42
N TYR A 41 -10.41 -7.74 -3.35
CA TYR A 41 -9.93 -6.58 -2.61
C TYR A 41 -8.70 -6.87 -1.75
N ALA A 42 -8.54 -8.10 -1.24
CA ALA A 42 -7.33 -8.52 -0.54
C ALA A 42 -6.08 -8.52 -1.46
N VAL A 43 -6.27 -8.83 -2.76
CA VAL A 43 -5.21 -8.90 -3.77
C VAL A 43 -5.18 -7.64 -4.66
N LYS A 44 -6.07 -6.67 -4.43
CA LYS A 44 -6.10 -5.41 -5.19
C LYS A 44 -4.96 -4.50 -4.71
N SER A 45 -4.16 -4.02 -5.68
CA SER A 45 -3.23 -2.93 -5.45
C SER A 45 -3.98 -1.60 -5.35
N GLY A 46 -3.66 -0.78 -4.33
CA GLY A 46 -4.40 0.44 -3.96
C GLY A 46 -5.37 0.26 -2.77
N GLY A 47 -6.05 1.33 -2.38
CA GLY A 47 -7.07 1.34 -1.32
C GLY A 47 -6.55 1.77 0.07
N MET A 48 -7.48 2.19 0.94
CA MET A 48 -7.20 2.70 2.28
C MET A 48 -7.13 1.58 3.32
N PRO A 49 -6.11 1.52 4.19
CA PRO A 49 -4.86 2.30 4.20
C PRO A 49 -3.76 1.72 3.28
N SER A 50 -2.72 2.52 2.99
CA SER A 50 -1.59 2.08 2.17
C SER A 50 -0.69 1.07 2.90
N GLY A 51 -0.68 -0.17 2.41
CA GLY A 51 0.18 -1.23 2.94
C GLY A 51 1.67 -1.00 2.70
N HIS A 52 2.07 -0.47 1.54
CA HIS A 52 3.48 -0.15 1.26
C HIS A 52 4.00 0.89 2.27
N THR A 53 3.22 1.95 2.50
CA THR A 53 3.59 2.99 3.46
C THR A 53 3.65 2.44 4.88
N ALA A 54 2.65 1.66 5.30
CA ALA A 54 2.62 1.06 6.65
C ALA A 54 3.82 0.15 6.93
N SER A 55 4.18 -0.72 5.98
CA SER A 55 5.31 -1.64 6.13
C SER A 55 6.65 -0.93 6.21
N PHE A 56 6.93 -0.02 5.28
CA PHE A 56 8.22 0.67 5.22
C PHE A 56 8.37 1.69 6.35
N MET A 57 7.28 2.34 6.78
CA MET A 57 7.33 3.21 7.96
C MET A 57 7.54 2.42 9.25
N ALA A 58 6.88 1.26 9.42
CA ALA A 58 7.13 0.39 10.58
C ALA A 58 8.59 -0.05 10.64
N MET A 59 9.12 -0.56 9.52
CA MET A 59 10.52 -0.98 9.39
C MET A 59 11.49 0.16 9.71
N THR A 60 11.31 1.33 9.10
CA THR A 60 12.21 2.48 9.26
C THR A 60 12.21 3.01 10.70
N MET A 61 11.04 3.11 11.33
CA MET A 61 10.95 3.53 12.72
C MET A 61 11.58 2.52 13.67
N THR A 62 11.39 1.21 13.44
CA THR A 62 12.06 0.17 14.23
C THR A 62 13.59 0.22 14.07
N ILE A 63 14.11 0.47 12.86
CA ILE A 63 15.55 0.72 12.65
C ILE A 63 16.01 1.94 13.45
N GLY A 64 15.23 3.02 13.46
CA GLY A 64 15.52 4.20 14.27
C GLY A 64 15.56 3.94 15.77
N TYR A 65 14.70 3.05 16.28
CA TYR A 65 14.71 2.64 17.69
C TYR A 65 15.89 1.74 18.06
N ILE A 66 16.36 0.88 17.15
CA ILE A 66 17.46 -0.07 17.40
C ILE A 66 18.82 0.59 17.18
N SER A 67 19.03 1.18 16.00
CA SER A 67 20.32 1.72 15.58
C SER A 67 20.49 3.21 15.90
N GLY A 68 19.43 3.87 16.35
CA GLY A 68 19.38 5.30 16.59
C GLY A 68 19.04 6.10 15.32
N PHE A 69 18.31 7.21 15.52
CA PHE A 69 17.88 8.10 14.44
C PHE A 69 19.01 8.87 13.75
N ASN A 70 20.22 8.90 14.33
CA ASN A 70 21.40 9.51 13.73
C ASN A 70 22.32 8.48 13.02
N SER A 71 21.87 7.24 12.85
CA SER A 71 22.67 6.19 12.19
C SER A 71 22.55 6.24 10.67
N VAL A 72 23.62 5.81 9.99
CA VAL A 72 23.64 5.66 8.52
C VAL A 72 22.56 4.68 8.05
N VAL A 73 22.29 3.63 8.82
CA VAL A 73 21.28 2.61 8.49
C VAL A 73 19.86 3.21 8.56
N PHE A 74 19.58 4.07 9.56
CA PHE A 74 18.31 4.80 9.62
C PHE A 74 18.17 5.76 8.45
N ALA A 75 19.22 6.53 8.11
CA ALA A 75 19.19 7.45 6.98
C ALA A 75 18.90 6.71 5.66
N LEU A 76 19.55 5.57 5.44
CA LEU A 76 19.30 4.70 4.28
C LEU A 76 17.83 4.22 4.24
N ALA A 77 17.30 3.73 5.36
CA ALA A 77 15.92 3.24 5.46
C ALA A 77 14.89 4.36 5.22
N ALA A 78 15.14 5.55 5.78
CA ALA A 78 14.30 6.73 5.60
C ALA A 78 14.28 7.18 4.13
N CYS A 79 15.44 7.34 3.50
CA CYS A 79 15.54 7.68 2.07
C CYS A 79 14.80 6.66 1.19
N ASN A 80 15.00 5.37 1.45
CA ASN A 80 14.32 4.30 0.70
C ASN A 80 12.80 4.35 0.89
N THR A 81 12.34 4.58 2.12
CA THR A 81 10.90 4.69 2.42
C THR A 81 10.28 5.89 1.70
N LEU A 82 10.96 7.04 1.66
CA LEU A 82 10.48 8.23 0.95
C LEU A 82 10.31 7.97 -0.55
N ILE A 83 11.30 7.34 -1.21
CA ILE A 83 11.23 7.02 -2.64
C ILE A 83 10.09 6.04 -2.91
N ILE A 84 9.95 4.99 -2.10
CA ILE A 84 8.88 3.99 -2.27
C ILE A 84 7.49 4.61 -2.10
N VAL A 85 7.32 5.49 -1.11
CA VAL A 85 6.06 6.21 -0.91
C VAL A 85 5.78 7.16 -2.07
N TYR A 86 6.81 7.87 -2.55
CA TYR A 86 6.69 8.75 -3.72
C TYR A 86 6.25 7.99 -4.96
N ASP A 87 6.90 6.87 -5.29
CA ASP A 87 6.57 6.06 -6.47
C ASP A 87 5.19 5.40 -6.37
N ALA A 88 4.83 4.93 -5.16
CA ALA A 88 3.52 4.34 -4.92
C ALA A 88 2.37 5.36 -5.07
N THR A 89 2.66 6.65 -4.89
CA THR A 89 1.69 7.76 -4.99
C THR A 89 1.67 8.35 -6.40
N ASN A 90 2.82 8.77 -6.93
CA ASN A 90 2.88 9.55 -8.17
C ASN A 90 2.98 8.66 -9.40
N VAL A 91 4.01 7.80 -9.47
CA VAL A 91 4.27 6.97 -10.66
C VAL A 91 3.11 6.01 -10.92
N ARG A 92 2.62 5.32 -9.88
CA ARG A 92 1.46 4.41 -10.02
C ARG A 92 0.17 5.14 -10.36
N TYR A 93 -0.02 6.37 -9.89
CA TYR A 93 -1.19 7.17 -10.27
C TYR A 93 -1.16 7.52 -11.76
N SER A 94 -0.03 8.00 -12.28
CA SER A 94 0.12 8.31 -13.71
C SER A 94 -0.10 7.08 -14.60
N VAL A 95 0.45 5.92 -14.22
CA VAL A 95 0.22 4.65 -14.94
C VAL A 95 -1.27 4.27 -14.91
N GLY A 96 -1.95 4.50 -13.79
CA GLY A 96 -3.40 4.30 -13.66
C GLY A 96 -4.20 5.18 -14.62
N GLU A 97 -3.88 6.47 -14.71
CA GLU A 97 -4.55 7.41 -15.62
C GLU A 97 -4.32 7.04 -17.09
N HIS A 98 -3.09 6.63 -17.45
CA HIS A 98 -2.81 6.10 -18.79
C HIS A 98 -3.63 4.84 -19.10
N GLY A 99 -3.75 3.91 -18.14
CA GLY A 99 -4.55 2.70 -18.29
C GLY A 99 -6.05 3.00 -18.50
N LYS A 100 -6.58 4.02 -17.80
CA LYS A 100 -7.97 4.48 -18.00
C LYS A 100 -8.18 5.05 -19.40
N LEU A 101 -7.25 5.88 -19.87
CA LEU A 101 -7.32 6.46 -21.21
C LEU A 101 -7.25 5.38 -22.28
N LEU A 102 -6.34 4.41 -22.14
CA LEU A 102 -6.19 3.32 -23.10
C LEU A 102 -7.44 2.41 -23.13
N ASN A 103 -8.06 2.16 -21.98
CA ASN A 103 -9.33 1.43 -21.93
C ASN A 103 -10.48 2.16 -22.64
N LYS A 104 -10.50 3.50 -22.64
CA LYS A 104 -11.47 4.28 -23.43
C LYS A 104 -11.25 4.09 -24.94
N ILE A 105 -10.00 4.14 -25.39
CA ILE A 105 -9.64 3.90 -26.80
C ILE A 105 -10.04 2.48 -27.22
N ILE A 106 -9.81 1.49 -26.37
CA ILE A 106 -10.23 0.09 -26.59
C ILE A 106 -11.76 0.01 -26.72
N ASP A 107 -12.52 0.67 -25.84
CA ASP A 107 -13.98 0.70 -25.89
C ASP A 107 -14.50 1.31 -27.20
N ASP A 108 -13.89 2.40 -27.66
CA ASP A 108 -14.29 3.07 -28.89
C ASP A 108 -13.97 2.21 -30.13
N LYS A 109 -12.79 1.58 -30.18
CA LYS A 109 -12.43 0.62 -31.25
C LYS A 109 -13.33 -0.60 -31.30
N ASN A 110 -13.68 -1.17 -30.15
CA ASN A 110 -14.58 -2.32 -30.09
C ASN A 110 -15.99 -1.95 -30.62
N LYS A 111 -16.44 -0.71 -30.42
CA LYS A 111 -17.72 -0.20 -30.95
C LYS A 111 -17.67 0.13 -32.44
N SER A 112 -16.60 0.78 -32.92
CA SER A 112 -16.53 1.29 -34.30
C SER A 112 -16.11 0.21 -35.30
N GLU A 113 -15.19 -0.67 -34.93
CA GLU A 113 -14.58 -1.66 -35.83
C GLU A 113 -15.06 -3.09 -35.56
N GLY A 114 -15.93 -3.30 -34.56
CA GLY A 114 -16.38 -4.64 -34.15
C GLY A 114 -15.25 -5.53 -33.57
N THR A 115 -14.14 -4.91 -33.16
CA THR A 115 -13.02 -5.61 -32.55
C THR A 115 -13.39 -6.15 -31.16
N ARG A 116 -12.62 -7.13 -30.66
CA ARG A 116 -12.81 -7.75 -29.33
C ARG A 116 -11.54 -7.66 -28.48
N LEU A 117 -11.01 -6.44 -28.35
CA LEU A 117 -9.86 -6.17 -27.51
C LEU A 117 -10.26 -6.22 -26.03
N SER A 118 -9.45 -6.90 -25.21
CA SER A 118 -9.66 -6.99 -23.77
C SER A 118 -9.20 -5.72 -23.06
N LYS A 119 -9.90 -5.34 -21.99
CA LYS A 119 -9.52 -4.19 -21.15
C LYS A 119 -8.32 -4.53 -20.30
N LEU A 120 -7.48 -3.52 -20.08
CA LEU A 120 -6.35 -3.59 -19.16
C LEU A 120 -6.83 -3.47 -17.72
N ARG A 121 -6.21 -4.24 -16.83
CA ARG A 121 -6.36 -4.07 -15.39
C ARG A 121 -5.70 -2.76 -14.98
N VAL A 122 -6.51 -1.77 -14.61
CA VAL A 122 -6.01 -0.48 -14.11
C VAL A 122 -5.56 -0.64 -12.66
N VAL A 123 -4.28 -0.40 -12.41
CA VAL A 123 -3.74 -0.28 -11.05
C VAL A 123 -3.75 1.20 -10.70
N GLU A 124 -4.59 1.58 -9.74
CA GLU A 124 -4.62 2.95 -9.24
C GLU A 124 -3.52 3.11 -8.18
N GLY A 125 -2.76 4.20 -8.27
CA GLY A 125 -1.86 4.63 -7.21
C GLY A 125 -2.60 4.93 -5.90
N HIS A 126 -1.85 5.16 -4.83
CA HIS A 126 -2.44 5.53 -3.55
C HIS A 126 -2.82 7.02 -3.51
N THR A 127 -3.92 7.34 -2.83
CA THR A 127 -4.22 8.75 -2.53
C THR A 127 -3.38 9.24 -1.35
N ILE A 128 -3.19 10.55 -1.23
CA ILE A 128 -2.44 11.16 -0.11
C ILE A 128 -3.02 10.73 1.25
N ALA A 129 -4.35 10.65 1.37
CA ALA A 129 -5.01 10.20 2.60
C ALA A 129 -4.68 8.73 2.94
N GLU A 130 -4.58 7.85 1.94
CA GLU A 130 -4.21 6.44 2.16
C GLU A 130 -2.75 6.30 2.63
N VAL A 131 -1.87 7.15 2.11
CA VAL A 131 -0.46 7.22 2.51
C VAL A 131 -0.36 7.72 3.96
N ILE A 132 -1.03 8.81 4.31
CA ILE A 132 -1.03 9.35 5.68
C ILE A 132 -1.55 8.31 6.69
N ALA A 133 -2.63 7.59 6.35
CA ALA A 133 -3.14 6.52 7.20
C ALA A 133 -2.10 5.39 7.38
N GLY A 134 -1.44 4.99 6.29
CA GLY A 134 -0.36 4.00 6.34
C GLY A 134 0.83 4.47 7.20
N PHE A 135 1.20 5.75 7.11
CA PHE A 135 2.28 6.33 7.89
C PHE A 135 2.03 6.19 9.40
N TRP A 136 0.84 6.57 9.87
CA TRP A 136 0.47 6.44 11.28
C TRP A 136 0.39 4.99 11.75
N ILE A 137 -0.12 4.08 10.91
CA ILE A 137 -0.10 2.64 11.20
C ILE A 137 1.35 2.16 11.38
N GLY A 138 2.26 2.58 10.51
CA GLY A 138 3.67 2.21 10.59
C GLY A 138 4.32 2.65 11.91
N ILE A 139 4.14 3.90 12.30
CA ILE A 139 4.62 4.43 13.60
C ILE A 139 4.05 3.64 14.76
N PHE A 140 2.74 3.37 14.74
CA PHE A 140 2.07 2.60 15.78
C PHE A 140 2.66 1.20 15.94
N ILE A 141 2.84 0.48 14.83
CA ILE A 141 3.42 -0.88 14.85
C ILE A 141 4.87 -0.85 15.34
N ALA A 142 5.68 0.09 14.86
CA ALA A 142 7.07 0.21 15.33
C ALA A 142 7.14 0.51 16.83
N THR A 143 6.23 1.33 17.35
CA THR A 143 6.14 1.65 18.78
C THR A 143 5.72 0.42 19.60
N LEU A 144 4.78 -0.39 19.09
CA LEU A 144 4.43 -1.66 19.74
C LEU A 144 5.61 -2.63 19.77
N ILE A 145 6.32 -2.79 18.65
CA ILE A 145 7.52 -3.62 18.60
C ILE A 145 8.57 -3.13 19.60
N LYS A 146 8.75 -1.81 19.71
CA LYS A 146 9.64 -1.22 20.71
C LYS A 146 9.23 -1.59 22.13
N ILE A 147 7.95 -1.47 22.49
CA ILE A 147 7.49 -1.72 23.87
C ILE A 147 7.55 -3.21 24.23
N VAL A 148 7.28 -4.10 23.28
CA VAL A 148 7.11 -5.54 23.53
C VAL A 148 8.41 -6.33 23.31
N CYS A 149 9.28 -5.89 22.39
CA CYS A 149 10.41 -6.68 21.91
C CYS A 149 11.79 -6.04 22.11
N LEU A 150 11.88 -4.72 22.32
CA LEU A 150 13.14 -3.98 22.50
C LEU A 150 13.29 -3.47 23.94
#